data_AF-A0A3D1LAN6-F1
#
_entry.id   AF-A0A3D1LAN6-F1
#
_cell.length_a   1.000
_cell.length_b   1.000
_cell.length_c   1.000
_cell.angle_alpha   90.00
_cell.angle_beta   90.00
_cell.angle_gamma   90.00
#
_symmetry.space_group_name_H-M   'P 1'
#
loop_
_entity.id
_entity.type
_entity.pdbx_description
1 polymer ?
#
loop_
_entity_poly.entity_id
_entity_poly.type
_entity_poly.pdbx_seq_one_letter_code
_entity_poly.pdbx_strand_id
1 'polypeptide(L)'
;MKEQLEKIRQEALDALSKASDTNELDALRVRFLGKKGELTGVLKSMGKLSAEERPVMGQAANNVRAAIEEKLEEAKTALKAKAMEAKLEAEAIDVTIPGDPVQLGHRHPMNKALDEAKDLFISMGFRVLDGPEVELADYNFTRLNIAENHPSRDRSDTFYITEDEKVLLRTQTSPMQIRAMDEIKKPPIRILAPGRVYRKDEVDATHSPMFHQIEGLVIDKGVTMADLKGTLETLIKAMYGEDSVIRFRPHHFPFTEPSCEVDVQCFKCKGAGCPTCKGEGWIELLGAGMVHPKV
;
A
#
# COMPACT_ATOMS: atom_id res chain seq x y z
N MET A 1 7.54 77.47 11.22
CA MET A 1 6.81 76.24 11.58
C MET A 1 6.77 75.21 10.44
N LYS A 2 6.48 75.61 9.19
CA LYS A 2 6.54 74.72 8.02
C LYS A 2 7.93 74.11 7.79
N GLU A 3 8.99 74.91 7.87
CA GLU A 3 10.39 74.44 7.80
C GLU A 3 10.78 73.49 8.94
N GLN A 4 10.23 73.70 10.14
CA GLN A 4 10.47 72.82 11.29
C GLN A 4 9.79 71.45 11.11
N LEU A 5 8.60 71.41 10.52
CA LEU A 5 7.90 70.16 10.20
C LEU A 5 8.64 69.36 9.12
N GLU A 6 9.16 70.03 8.08
CA GLU A 6 9.97 69.36 7.05
C GLU A 6 11.33 68.90 7.58
N LYS A 7 11.96 69.66 8.48
CA LYS A 7 13.19 69.22 9.16
C LYS A 7 12.95 67.96 10.00
N ILE A 8 11.87 67.92 10.80
CA ILE A 8 11.48 66.74 11.59
C ILE A 8 11.17 65.56 10.68
N ARG A 9 10.49 65.80 9.54
CA ARG A 9 10.21 64.75 8.55
C ARG A 9 11.50 64.15 8.01
N GLN A 10 12.44 64.97 7.56
CA GLN A 10 13.70 64.49 6.99
C GLN A 10 14.53 63.74 8.03
N GLU A 11 14.68 64.30 9.24
CA GLU A 11 15.42 63.66 10.33
C GLU A 11 14.78 62.34 10.79
N ALA A 12 13.44 62.25 10.77
CA ALA A 12 12.73 61.02 11.10
C ALA A 12 12.88 59.95 10.02
N LEU A 13 12.76 60.31 8.74
CA LEU A 13 12.94 59.37 7.63
C LEU A 13 14.39 58.87 7.55
N ASP A 14 15.37 59.75 7.74
CA ASP A 14 16.80 59.39 7.76
C ASP A 14 17.17 58.52 8.97
N ALA A 15 16.57 58.77 10.14
CA ALA A 15 16.80 57.94 11.31
C ALA A 15 16.11 56.57 11.21
N LEU A 16 14.87 56.52 10.71
CA LEU A 16 14.12 55.27 10.51
C LEU A 16 14.75 54.37 9.44
N SER A 17 15.40 54.95 8.42
CA SER A 17 16.13 54.17 7.40
C SER A 17 17.45 53.58 7.91
N LYS A 18 18.01 54.10 9.01
CA LYS A 18 19.26 53.62 9.62
C LYS A 18 19.06 52.71 10.84
N ALA A 19 17.82 52.58 11.34
CA ALA A 19 17.51 51.75 12.48
C ALA A 19 17.83 50.28 12.18
N SER A 20 18.59 49.65 13.07
CA SER A 20 19.16 48.32 12.87
C SER A 20 18.49 47.24 13.72
N ASP A 21 17.77 47.62 14.78
CA ASP A 21 17.03 46.71 15.64
C ASP A 21 15.66 47.27 16.09
N THR A 22 14.85 46.40 16.70
CA THR A 22 13.50 46.74 17.16
C THR A 22 13.48 47.72 18.33
N ASN A 23 14.54 47.77 19.16
CA ASN A 23 14.64 48.69 20.28
C ASN A 23 14.94 50.12 19.80
N GLU A 24 15.79 50.26 18.78
CA GLU A 24 16.08 51.51 18.08
C GLU A 24 14.83 52.07 17.38
N LEU A 25 14.05 51.20 16.72
CA LEU A 25 12.77 51.60 16.11
C LEU A 25 11.78 52.15 17.14
N ASP A 26 11.64 51.49 18.29
CA ASP A 26 10.75 51.95 19.35
C ASP A 26 11.26 53.25 20.02
N ALA A 27 12.58 53.41 20.17
CA ALA A 27 13.18 54.66 20.64
C ALA A 27 12.89 55.82 19.67
N LEU A 28 13.01 55.60 18.36
CA LEU A 28 12.67 56.58 17.32
C LEU A 28 11.17 56.90 17.29
N ARG A 29 10.31 55.89 17.49
CA ARG A 29 8.85 56.08 17.65
C ARG A 29 8.54 57.04 18.80
N VAL A 30 9.16 56.81 19.96
CA VAL A 30 8.95 57.64 21.16
C VAL A 30 9.51 59.05 20.95
N ARG A 31 10.68 59.18 20.32
CA ARG A 31 11.32 60.49 20.03
C ARG A 31 10.47 61.38 19.14
N PHE A 32 9.92 60.84 18.05
CA PHE A 32 9.20 61.64 17.06
C PHE A 32 7.69 61.72 17.32
N LEU A 33 7.04 60.59 17.66
CA LEU A 33 5.58 60.47 17.77
C LEU A 33 5.06 60.40 19.23
N GLY A 34 5.95 60.34 20.22
CA GLY A 34 5.55 60.23 21.64
C GLY A 34 4.77 61.44 22.19
N LYS A 35 4.22 61.30 23.40
CA LYS A 35 3.46 62.37 24.10
C LYS A 35 4.29 63.64 24.37
N LYS A 36 5.61 63.49 24.46
CA LYS A 36 6.60 64.59 24.54
C LYS A 36 7.52 64.63 23.30
N GLY A 37 7.16 63.93 22.23
CA GLY A 37 7.96 63.84 21.03
C GLY A 37 8.00 65.14 20.24
N GLU A 38 8.98 65.26 19.35
CA GLU A 38 9.27 66.48 18.59
C GLU A 38 8.05 66.97 17.77
N LEU A 39 7.33 66.05 17.13
CA LEU A 39 6.12 66.38 16.36
C LEU A 39 4.98 66.86 17.28
N THR A 40 4.79 66.21 18.42
CA THR A 40 3.78 66.61 19.43
C THR A 40 4.14 67.96 20.07
N GLY A 41 5.42 68.26 20.21
CA GLY A 41 5.93 69.56 20.66
C GLY A 41 5.59 70.70 19.69
N VAL A 42 5.76 70.48 18.39
CA VAL A 42 5.38 71.44 17.34
C VAL A 42 3.85 71.57 17.22
N LEU A 43 3.09 70.50 17.41
CA LEU A 43 1.62 70.57 17.42
C LEU A 43 1.08 71.42 18.59
N LYS A 44 1.75 71.44 19.75
CA LYS A 44 1.35 72.28 20.90
C LYS A 44 1.55 73.78 20.66
N SER A 45 2.50 74.17 19.80
CA SER A 45 2.73 75.58 19.46
C SER A 45 1.72 76.13 18.44
N MET A 46 0.88 75.29 17.82
CA MET A 46 -0.18 75.69 16.90
C MET A 46 -1.27 76.58 17.51
N GLY A 47 -1.45 76.54 18.84
CA GLY A 47 -2.39 77.40 19.54
C GLY A 47 -2.11 78.91 19.33
N LYS A 48 -0.90 79.28 18.90
CA LYS A 48 -0.47 80.66 18.64
C LYS A 48 -0.70 81.15 17.21
N LEU A 49 -1.18 80.30 16.30
CA LEU A 49 -1.43 80.64 14.89
C LEU A 49 -2.79 81.32 14.68
N SER A 50 -2.89 82.13 13.63
CA SER A 50 -4.14 82.75 13.15
C SER A 50 -5.16 81.70 12.69
N ALA A 51 -6.45 82.06 12.66
CA ALA A 51 -7.53 81.15 12.27
C ALA A 51 -7.39 80.63 10.82
N GLU A 52 -6.76 81.40 9.94
CA GLU A 52 -6.54 81.08 8.53
C GLU A 52 -5.32 80.17 8.30
N GLU A 53 -4.29 80.24 9.15
CA GLU A 53 -3.06 79.43 9.01
C GLU A 53 -3.13 78.08 9.73
N ARG A 54 -4.01 77.93 10.73
CA ARG A 54 -4.21 76.69 11.50
C ARG A 54 -4.58 75.47 10.63
N PRO A 55 -5.49 75.57 9.65
CA PRO A 55 -5.86 74.42 8.80
C PRO A 55 -4.70 73.92 7.94
N VAL A 56 -3.97 74.85 7.30
CA VAL A 56 -2.83 74.54 6.41
C VAL A 56 -1.69 73.88 7.19
N MET A 57 -1.39 74.40 8.39
CA MET A 57 -0.34 73.85 9.24
C MET A 57 -0.73 72.53 9.91
N GLY A 58 -2.02 72.33 10.21
CA GLY A 58 -2.54 71.05 10.71
C GLY A 58 -2.47 69.95 9.67
N GLN A 59 -2.81 70.26 8.42
CA GLN A 59 -2.69 69.32 7.31
C GLN A 59 -1.23 68.94 7.05
N ALA A 60 -0.30 69.92 7.07
CA ALA A 60 1.12 69.64 6.94
C ALA A 60 1.65 68.74 8.07
N ALA A 61 1.24 68.96 9.32
CA ALA A 61 1.65 68.14 10.45
C ALA A 61 1.08 66.72 10.42
N ASN A 62 -0.16 66.55 9.94
CA ASN A 62 -0.77 65.23 9.73
C ASN A 62 -0.07 64.46 8.60
N ASN A 63 0.32 65.14 7.51
CA ASN A 63 1.09 64.52 6.43
C ASN A 63 2.48 64.05 6.91
N VAL A 64 3.15 64.86 7.74
CA VAL A 64 4.43 64.46 8.36
C VAL A 64 4.24 63.28 9.30
N ARG A 65 3.17 63.28 10.12
CA ARG A 65 2.84 62.13 10.98
C ARG A 65 2.65 60.86 10.16
N ALA A 66 1.81 60.93 9.12
CA ALA A 66 1.52 59.79 8.25
C ALA A 66 2.78 59.24 7.60
N ALA A 67 3.65 60.11 7.08
CA ALA A 67 4.92 59.70 6.47
C ALA A 67 5.87 59.01 7.47
N ILE A 68 5.91 59.46 8.73
CA ILE A 68 6.72 58.83 9.79
C ILE A 68 6.12 57.48 10.20
N GLU A 69 4.80 57.39 10.34
CA GLU A 69 4.09 56.15 10.67
C GLU A 69 4.25 55.09 9.57
N GLU A 70 4.11 55.48 8.30
CA GLU A 70 4.34 54.63 7.14
C GLU A 70 5.78 54.09 7.11
N LYS A 71 6.77 54.98 7.23
CA LYS A 71 8.18 54.57 7.23
C LYS A 71 8.54 53.68 8.41
N LEU A 72 7.90 53.88 9.56
CA LEU A 72 8.12 53.07 10.76
C LEU A 72 7.56 51.66 10.57
N GLU A 73 6.38 51.52 9.97
CA GLU A 73 5.82 50.20 9.69
C GLU A 73 6.59 49.47 8.58
N GLU A 74 7.08 50.18 7.56
CA GLU A 74 8.03 49.65 6.56
C GLU A 74 9.32 49.12 7.21
N ALA A 75 9.96 49.92 8.06
CA ALA A 75 11.21 49.52 8.73
C ALA A 75 10.99 48.33 9.68
N LYS A 76 9.87 48.32 10.40
CA LYS A 76 9.48 47.22 11.30
C LYS A 76 9.18 45.92 10.55
N THR A 77 8.48 46.00 9.41
CA THR A 77 8.23 44.82 8.57
C THR A 77 9.52 44.29 7.95
N ALA A 78 10.40 45.17 7.46
CA ALA A 78 11.70 44.78 6.93
C ALA A 78 12.60 44.09 7.98
N LEU A 79 12.70 44.64 9.20
CA LEU A 79 13.48 44.01 10.27
C LEU A 79 12.90 42.67 10.72
N LYS A 80 11.56 42.54 10.79
CA LYS A 80 10.91 41.26 11.08
C LYS A 80 11.20 40.21 10.01
N ALA A 81 11.13 40.59 8.73
CA ALA A 81 11.45 39.69 7.62
C ALA A 81 12.90 39.22 7.69
N LYS A 82 13.85 40.14 7.94
CA LYS A 82 15.27 39.83 8.10
C LYS A 82 15.55 38.91 9.30
N ALA A 83 14.90 39.16 10.43
CA ALA A 83 15.02 38.30 11.61
C ALA A 83 14.43 36.90 11.36
N MET A 84 13.34 36.81 10.60
CA MET A 84 12.74 35.54 10.20
C MET A 84 13.64 34.76 9.26
N GLU A 85 14.22 35.40 8.23
CA GLU A 85 15.17 34.73 7.33
C GLU A 85 16.40 34.21 8.07
N ALA A 86 16.99 35.02 8.94
CA ALA A 86 18.13 34.58 9.75
C ALA A 86 17.78 33.38 10.64
N LYS A 87 16.55 33.34 11.18
CA LYS A 87 16.05 32.20 11.95
C LYS A 87 15.88 30.96 11.07
N LEU A 88 15.30 31.11 9.88
CA LEU A 88 15.11 30.02 8.92
C LEU A 88 16.43 29.44 8.44
N GLU A 89 17.44 30.28 8.21
CA GLU A 89 18.79 29.84 7.81
C GLU A 89 19.50 29.10 8.95
N ALA A 90 19.34 29.55 10.20
CA ALA A 90 19.89 28.88 11.38
C ALA A 90 19.19 27.54 11.69
N GLU A 91 17.89 27.44 11.42
CA GLU A 91 17.07 26.22 11.59
C GLU A 91 17.07 25.34 10.34
N ALA A 92 17.82 25.70 9.29
CA ALA A 92 17.94 24.89 8.09
C ALA A 92 18.61 23.56 8.42
N ILE A 93 17.89 22.48 8.17
CA ILE A 93 18.39 21.11 8.31
C ILE A 93 18.54 20.47 6.94
N ASP A 94 19.44 19.49 6.85
CA ASP A 94 19.53 18.64 5.67
C ASP A 94 18.38 17.62 5.68
N VAL A 95 17.34 17.91 4.88
CA VAL A 95 16.15 17.07 4.73
C VAL A 95 16.42 15.74 4.01
N THR A 96 17.64 15.53 3.49
CA THR A 96 18.03 14.28 2.83
C THR A 96 18.67 13.28 3.79
N ILE A 97 18.99 13.70 5.02
CA ILE A 97 19.50 12.80 6.05
C ILE A 97 18.44 11.72 6.33
N PRO A 98 18.79 10.43 6.23
CA PRO A 98 17.88 9.35 6.59
C PRO A 98 17.42 9.52 8.04
N GLY A 99 16.11 9.65 8.24
CA GLY A 99 15.52 9.64 9.57
C GLY A 99 15.61 8.26 10.23
N ASP A 100 15.09 8.16 11.44
CA ASP A 100 15.05 6.88 12.15
C ASP A 100 14.21 5.86 11.36
N PRO A 101 14.80 4.72 10.95
CA PRO A 101 14.13 3.76 10.09
C PRO A 101 12.99 3.08 10.85
N VAL A 102 11.78 3.19 10.32
CA VAL A 102 10.65 2.39 10.78
C VAL A 102 10.73 1.02 10.12
N GLN A 103 10.83 -0.04 10.93
CA GLN A 103 10.83 -1.41 10.43
C GLN A 103 9.43 -1.76 9.91
N LEU A 104 9.31 -1.92 8.59
CA LEU A 104 8.07 -2.40 7.96
C LEU A 104 8.03 -3.93 8.01
N GLY A 105 6.87 -4.48 8.34
CA GLY A 105 6.65 -5.91 8.22
C GLY A 105 6.67 -6.37 6.75
N HIS A 106 6.96 -7.65 6.54
CA HIS A 106 6.90 -8.27 5.22
C HIS A 106 5.85 -9.37 5.17
N ARG A 107 5.12 -9.47 4.05
CA ARG A 107 4.27 -10.62 3.80
C ARG A 107 5.13 -11.85 3.51
N HIS A 108 4.73 -12.98 4.08
CA HIS A 108 5.35 -14.28 3.80
C HIS A 108 5.29 -14.56 2.28
N PRO A 109 6.37 -15.05 1.63
CA PRO A 109 6.41 -15.27 0.18
C PRO A 109 5.28 -16.16 -0.35
N MET A 110 4.97 -17.24 0.37
CA MET A 110 3.84 -18.12 0.07
C MET A 110 2.50 -17.36 0.04
N ASN A 111 2.26 -16.43 0.97
CA ASN A 111 1.01 -15.65 0.98
C ASN A 111 0.95 -14.69 -0.21
N LYS A 112 2.09 -14.16 -0.68
CA LYS A 112 2.12 -13.35 -1.89
C LYS A 112 1.69 -14.16 -3.11
N ALA A 113 2.28 -15.35 -3.31
CA ALA A 113 1.91 -16.24 -4.40
C ALA A 113 0.45 -16.70 -4.31
N LEU A 114 -0.05 -16.97 -3.09
CA LEU A 114 -1.43 -17.34 -2.83
C LEU A 114 -2.41 -16.21 -3.20
N ASP A 115 -2.12 -14.98 -2.76
CA ASP A 115 -2.95 -13.81 -3.05
C ASP A 115 -2.96 -13.49 -4.55
N GLU A 116 -1.81 -13.57 -5.22
CA GLU A 116 -1.70 -13.35 -6.67
C GLU A 116 -2.55 -14.36 -7.48
N ALA A 117 -2.47 -15.65 -7.12
CA ALA A 117 -3.31 -16.67 -7.73
C ALA A 117 -4.81 -16.43 -7.45
N LYS A 118 -5.17 -16.09 -6.21
CA LYS A 118 -6.57 -15.78 -5.83
C LYS A 118 -7.11 -14.59 -6.61
N ASP A 119 -6.36 -13.49 -6.69
CA ASP A 119 -6.78 -12.27 -7.38
C ASP A 119 -7.07 -12.54 -8.86
N LEU A 120 -6.24 -13.37 -9.51
CA LEU A 120 -6.48 -13.81 -10.88
C LEU A 120 -7.79 -14.59 -11.02
N PHE A 121 -8.02 -15.59 -10.19
CA PHE A 121 -9.27 -16.38 -10.25
C PHE A 121 -10.51 -15.55 -9.90
N ILE A 122 -10.40 -14.61 -8.95
CA ILE A 122 -11.48 -13.65 -8.65
C ILE A 122 -11.81 -12.82 -9.89
N SER A 123 -10.79 -12.36 -10.64
CA SER A 123 -11.01 -11.62 -11.89
C SER A 123 -11.73 -12.45 -12.97
N MET A 124 -11.58 -13.78 -12.93
CA MET A 124 -12.30 -14.74 -13.79
C MET A 124 -13.70 -15.11 -13.25
N GLY A 125 -14.13 -14.54 -12.13
CA GLY A 125 -15.45 -14.75 -11.53
C GLY A 125 -15.55 -15.96 -10.60
N PHE A 126 -14.44 -16.48 -10.09
CA PHE A 126 -14.43 -17.55 -9.09
C PHE A 126 -14.73 -17.00 -7.70
N ARG A 127 -15.51 -17.76 -6.92
CA ARG A 127 -15.72 -17.50 -5.49
C ARG A 127 -14.67 -18.23 -4.66
N VAL A 128 -13.93 -17.51 -3.85
CA VAL A 128 -13.00 -18.14 -2.89
C VAL A 128 -13.80 -18.76 -1.73
N LEU A 129 -13.55 -20.03 -1.45
CA LEU A 129 -14.10 -20.77 -0.32
C LEU A 129 -12.99 -21.17 0.64
N ASP A 130 -13.34 -21.18 1.93
CA ASP A 130 -12.51 -21.70 3.01
C ASP A 130 -13.29 -22.79 3.75
N GLY A 131 -12.60 -23.66 4.45
CA GLY A 131 -13.25 -24.67 5.28
C GLY A 131 -12.29 -25.48 6.13
N PRO A 132 -12.81 -26.49 6.84
CA PRO A 132 -12.11 -27.09 7.95
C PRO A 132 -10.86 -27.85 7.50
N GLU A 133 -9.83 -27.84 8.35
CA GLU A 133 -8.60 -28.61 8.14
C GLU A 133 -8.70 -30.03 8.73
N VAL A 134 -9.47 -30.18 9.81
CA VAL A 134 -9.91 -31.48 10.31
C VAL A 134 -11.17 -31.87 9.55
N GLU A 135 -11.12 -32.96 8.81
CA GLU A 135 -12.16 -33.35 7.87
C GLU A 135 -12.60 -34.81 8.08
N LEU A 136 -13.79 -35.13 7.58
CA LEU A 136 -14.30 -36.50 7.53
C LEU A 136 -13.71 -37.23 6.32
N ALA A 137 -13.33 -38.50 6.51
CA ALA A 137 -12.84 -39.37 5.44
C ALA A 137 -13.84 -39.50 4.27
N ASP A 138 -15.13 -39.35 4.55
CA ASP A 138 -16.19 -39.30 3.54
C ASP A 138 -15.99 -38.14 2.55
N TYR A 139 -15.79 -36.92 3.02
CA TYR A 139 -15.55 -35.74 2.18
C TYR A 139 -14.16 -35.74 1.54
N ASN A 140 -13.13 -36.20 2.27
CA ASN A 140 -11.75 -36.19 1.77
C ASN A 140 -11.45 -37.29 0.75
N PHE A 141 -12.21 -38.38 0.77
CA PHE A 141 -11.95 -39.53 -0.10
C PHE A 141 -13.20 -40.13 -0.75
N THR A 142 -14.19 -40.59 0.03
CA THR A 142 -15.29 -41.44 -0.50
C THR A 142 -16.09 -40.73 -1.57
N ARG A 143 -16.47 -39.48 -1.30
CA ARG A 143 -17.24 -38.64 -2.23
C ARG A 143 -16.43 -38.14 -3.42
N LEU A 144 -15.12 -38.30 -3.38
CA LEU A 144 -14.20 -38.04 -4.49
C LEU A 144 -13.87 -39.32 -5.26
N ASN A 145 -14.70 -40.35 -5.13
CA ASN A 145 -14.55 -41.63 -5.83
C ASN A 145 -13.20 -42.34 -5.54
N ILE A 146 -12.56 -42.01 -4.41
CA ILE A 146 -11.33 -42.67 -3.95
C ILE A 146 -11.72 -43.93 -3.18
N ALA A 147 -11.35 -45.09 -3.69
CA ALA A 147 -11.68 -46.39 -3.09
C ALA A 147 -11.07 -46.57 -1.69
N GLU A 148 -11.68 -47.41 -0.84
CA GLU A 148 -11.21 -47.68 0.52
C GLU A 148 -9.79 -48.27 0.58
N ASN A 149 -9.42 -49.07 -0.42
CA ASN A 149 -8.10 -49.67 -0.55
C ASN A 149 -7.11 -48.80 -1.35
N HIS A 150 -7.44 -47.54 -1.63
CA HIS A 150 -6.55 -46.65 -2.36
C HIS A 150 -5.35 -46.24 -1.48
N PRO A 151 -4.10 -46.25 -2.00
CA PRO A 151 -2.90 -45.95 -1.20
C PRO A 151 -2.98 -44.64 -0.42
N SER A 152 -3.60 -43.60 -0.99
CA SER A 152 -3.76 -42.30 -0.32
C SER A 152 -4.57 -42.34 0.98
N ARG A 153 -5.29 -43.43 1.26
CA ARG A 153 -6.02 -43.64 2.53
C ARG A 153 -5.18 -44.37 3.58
N ASP A 154 -3.96 -44.81 3.25
CA ASP A 154 -3.12 -45.53 4.21
C ASP A 154 -2.66 -44.61 5.35
N ARG A 155 -2.49 -45.17 6.55
CA ARG A 155 -1.93 -44.49 7.73
C ARG A 155 -0.44 -44.13 7.58
N SER A 156 0.23 -44.68 6.57
CA SER A 156 1.56 -44.23 6.13
C SER A 156 1.51 -42.82 5.56
N ASP A 157 0.42 -42.44 4.89
CA ASP A 157 0.33 -41.22 4.07
C ASP A 157 -0.60 -40.16 4.68
N THR A 158 -1.60 -40.58 5.47
CA THR A 158 -2.64 -39.72 6.03
C THR A 158 -2.63 -39.65 7.55
N PHE A 159 -2.80 -38.44 8.10
CA PHE A 159 -2.96 -38.21 9.54
C PHE A 159 -4.40 -38.43 10.00
N TYR A 160 -4.70 -39.65 10.45
CA TYR A 160 -5.97 -39.96 11.11
C TYR A 160 -5.97 -39.54 12.58
N ILE A 161 -7.06 -38.90 13.00
CA ILE A 161 -7.28 -38.46 14.39
C ILE A 161 -7.99 -39.55 15.20
N THR A 162 -8.90 -40.29 14.57
CA THR A 162 -9.64 -41.39 15.23
C THR A 162 -9.10 -42.76 14.82
N GLU A 163 -9.25 -43.74 15.71
CA GLU A 163 -8.84 -45.14 15.42
C GLU A 163 -9.69 -45.76 14.31
N ASP A 164 -10.96 -45.36 14.20
CA ASP A 164 -11.90 -45.85 13.17
C ASP A 164 -11.75 -45.16 11.81
N GLU A 165 -10.71 -44.34 11.63
CA GLU A 165 -10.33 -43.70 10.36
C GLU A 165 -11.42 -42.79 9.75
N LYS A 166 -12.38 -42.34 10.55
CA LYS A 166 -13.44 -41.44 10.07
C LYS A 166 -13.06 -39.97 10.09
N VAL A 167 -12.14 -39.57 10.96
CA VAL A 167 -11.71 -38.17 11.13
C VAL A 167 -10.21 -38.07 10.90
N LEU A 168 -9.79 -37.11 10.09
CA LEU A 168 -8.41 -36.94 9.64
C LEU A 168 -8.05 -35.46 9.45
N LEU A 169 -6.76 -35.15 9.30
CA LEU A 169 -6.32 -33.89 8.72
C LEU A 169 -6.38 -33.99 7.19
N ARG A 170 -7.06 -33.06 6.53
CA ARG A 170 -7.31 -33.13 5.08
C ARG A 170 -6.01 -33.22 4.29
N THR A 171 -5.98 -34.11 3.30
CA THR A 171 -4.81 -34.33 2.44
C THR A 171 -4.81 -33.47 1.18
N GLN A 172 -5.94 -32.82 0.93
CA GLN A 172 -6.26 -32.00 -0.23
C GLN A 172 -7.38 -31.01 0.14
N THR A 173 -7.59 -29.96 -0.64
CA THR A 173 -8.71 -29.00 -0.42
C THR A 173 -9.98 -29.38 -1.19
N SER A 174 -9.97 -30.51 -1.90
CA SER A 174 -11.11 -31.11 -2.58
C SER A 174 -12.39 -31.31 -1.74
N PRO A 175 -12.35 -31.54 -0.41
CA PRO A 175 -13.56 -31.52 0.43
C PRO A 175 -14.44 -30.28 0.20
N MET A 176 -13.83 -29.13 -0.08
CA MET A 176 -14.55 -27.90 -0.34
C MET A 176 -15.32 -27.92 -1.66
N GLN A 177 -14.84 -28.67 -2.65
CA GLN A 177 -15.55 -28.89 -3.91
C GLN A 177 -16.87 -29.64 -3.67
N ILE A 178 -16.80 -30.71 -2.88
CA ILE A 178 -17.96 -31.50 -2.48
C ILE A 178 -18.97 -30.64 -1.69
N ARG A 179 -18.49 -29.91 -0.68
CA ARG A 179 -19.34 -29.01 0.12
C ARG A 179 -20.00 -27.92 -0.73
N ALA A 180 -19.28 -27.35 -1.69
CA ALA A 180 -19.83 -26.36 -2.63
C ALA A 180 -20.92 -26.96 -3.53
N MET A 181 -20.73 -28.18 -4.02
CA MET A 181 -21.75 -28.90 -4.79
C MET A 181 -23.01 -29.18 -3.95
N ASP A 182 -22.85 -29.57 -2.69
CA ASP A 182 -23.98 -29.80 -1.78
C ASP A 182 -24.76 -28.53 -1.42
N GLU A 183 -24.04 -27.43 -1.23
CA GLU A 183 -24.63 -26.15 -0.85
C GLU A 183 -25.34 -25.50 -2.05
N ILE A 184 -24.66 -25.42 -3.20
CA ILE A 184 -25.15 -24.70 -4.38
C ILE A 184 -26.15 -25.56 -5.17
N LYS A 185 -25.93 -26.88 -5.23
CA LYS A 185 -26.76 -27.93 -5.89
C LYS A 185 -27.00 -27.80 -7.39
N LYS A 186 -26.90 -26.60 -7.96
CA LYS A 186 -27.20 -26.32 -9.37
C LYS A 186 -26.08 -25.49 -9.99
N PRO A 187 -25.61 -25.86 -11.19
CA PRO A 187 -24.71 -25.00 -11.95
C PRO A 187 -25.32 -23.61 -12.24
N PRO A 188 -24.50 -22.56 -12.41
CA PRO A 188 -23.03 -22.60 -12.46
C PRO A 188 -22.38 -22.65 -11.06
N ILE A 189 -21.34 -23.47 -10.91
CA ILE A 189 -20.45 -23.49 -9.75
C ILE A 189 -19.07 -23.10 -10.25
N ARG A 190 -18.49 -22.04 -9.67
CA ARG A 190 -17.10 -21.60 -9.95
C ARG A 190 -16.45 -21.20 -8.64
N ILE A 191 -15.62 -22.08 -8.09
CA ILE A 191 -15.03 -21.89 -6.77
C ILE A 191 -13.53 -22.10 -6.80
N LEU A 192 -12.84 -21.45 -5.87
CA LEU A 192 -11.43 -21.66 -5.58
C LEU A 192 -11.28 -21.94 -4.08
N ALA A 193 -10.64 -23.05 -3.72
CA ALA A 193 -10.43 -23.49 -2.35
C ALA A 193 -8.93 -23.50 -2.01
N PRO A 194 -8.35 -22.34 -1.65
CA PRO A 194 -7.02 -22.29 -1.05
C PRO A 194 -7.04 -22.81 0.39
N GLY A 195 -5.99 -23.51 0.82
CA GLY A 195 -5.89 -23.93 2.20
C GLY A 195 -4.70 -24.78 2.54
N ARG A 196 -4.48 -24.98 3.85
CA ARG A 196 -3.49 -25.93 4.37
C ARG A 196 -3.94 -27.35 4.16
N VAL A 197 -3.00 -28.22 3.81
CA VAL A 197 -3.19 -29.66 3.66
C VAL A 197 -2.05 -30.39 4.34
N TYR A 198 -2.30 -31.64 4.70
CA TYR A 198 -1.43 -32.42 5.55
C TYR A 198 -1.16 -33.79 4.93
N ARG A 199 0.12 -34.16 4.86
CA ARG A 199 0.57 -35.48 4.38
C ARG A 199 1.69 -35.96 5.27
N LYS A 200 1.72 -37.26 5.54
CA LYS A 200 2.72 -37.86 6.42
C LYS A 200 4.00 -38.21 5.64
N ASP A 201 4.49 -37.23 4.90
CA ASP A 201 5.75 -37.34 4.16
C ASP A 201 6.93 -37.15 5.14
N GLU A 202 8.04 -37.85 4.88
CA GLU A 202 9.28 -37.61 5.62
C GLU A 202 9.76 -36.18 5.37
N VAL A 203 10.05 -35.45 6.44
CA VAL A 203 10.48 -34.05 6.32
C VAL A 203 11.85 -33.99 5.68
N ASP A 204 11.92 -33.39 4.50
CA ASP A 204 13.17 -33.18 3.77
C ASP A 204 13.21 -31.77 3.13
N ALA A 205 14.16 -31.53 2.23
CA ALA A 205 14.31 -30.23 1.58
C ALA A 205 13.14 -29.85 0.63
N THR A 206 12.31 -30.81 0.26
CA THR A 206 11.21 -30.70 -0.71
C THR A 206 9.84 -31.08 -0.16
N HIS A 207 9.79 -31.77 0.99
CA HIS A 207 8.57 -32.25 1.61
C HIS A 207 8.38 -31.67 3.00
N SER A 208 7.17 -31.19 3.26
CA SER A 208 6.73 -30.68 4.56
C SER A 208 5.40 -31.38 4.90
N PRO A 209 5.21 -31.80 6.16
CA PRO A 209 4.00 -32.51 6.57
C PRO A 209 2.76 -31.62 6.55
N MET A 210 2.96 -30.31 6.46
CA MET A 210 1.94 -29.29 6.21
C MET A 210 2.42 -28.39 5.06
N PHE A 211 1.58 -28.24 4.05
CA PHE A 211 1.80 -27.30 2.94
C PHE A 211 0.46 -26.69 2.50
N HIS A 212 0.48 -25.86 1.47
CA HIS A 212 -0.72 -25.17 0.99
C HIS A 212 -1.04 -25.64 -0.42
N GLN A 213 -2.33 -25.89 -0.66
CA GLN A 213 -2.87 -26.18 -1.98
C GLN A 213 -3.94 -25.17 -2.33
N ILE A 214 -4.14 -25.00 -3.64
CA ILE A 214 -5.23 -24.23 -4.20
C ILE A 214 -5.91 -25.15 -5.19
N GLU A 215 -7.18 -25.44 -4.97
CA GLU A 215 -7.98 -26.23 -5.90
C GLU A 215 -9.10 -25.39 -6.49
N GLY A 216 -9.36 -25.55 -7.78
CA GLY A 216 -10.45 -24.88 -8.48
C GLY A 216 -11.47 -25.88 -8.97
N LEU A 217 -12.76 -25.51 -8.92
CA LEU A 217 -13.85 -26.29 -9.51
C LEU A 217 -14.71 -25.37 -10.37
N VAL A 218 -14.98 -25.82 -11.60
CA VAL A 218 -15.98 -25.22 -12.49
C VAL A 218 -16.95 -26.31 -12.94
N ILE A 219 -18.24 -26.12 -12.67
CA ILE A 219 -19.33 -26.96 -13.17
C ILE A 219 -20.35 -26.05 -13.83
N ASP A 220 -20.53 -26.21 -15.14
CA ASP A 220 -21.56 -25.54 -15.92
C ASP A 220 -21.87 -26.34 -17.19
N LYS A 221 -22.95 -25.97 -17.89
CA LYS A 221 -23.29 -26.56 -19.18
C LYS A 221 -22.27 -26.17 -20.23
N GLY A 222 -21.74 -27.16 -20.96
CA GLY A 222 -20.84 -26.93 -22.08
C GLY A 222 -19.39 -26.63 -21.69
N VAL A 223 -19.00 -26.83 -20.43
CA VAL A 223 -17.60 -26.76 -20.01
C VAL A 223 -16.83 -27.95 -20.56
N THR A 224 -15.70 -27.69 -21.19
CA THR A 224 -14.87 -28.68 -21.88
C THR A 224 -13.43 -28.67 -21.36
N MET A 225 -12.66 -29.69 -21.77
CA MET A 225 -11.22 -29.74 -21.52
C MET A 225 -10.47 -28.53 -22.11
N ALA A 226 -10.99 -27.92 -23.19
CA ALA A 226 -10.38 -26.74 -23.77
C ALA A 226 -10.45 -25.53 -22.82
N ASP A 227 -11.56 -25.37 -22.10
CA ASP A 227 -11.75 -24.31 -21.10
C ASP A 227 -10.79 -24.50 -19.92
N LEU A 228 -10.60 -25.76 -19.47
CA LEU A 228 -9.62 -26.09 -18.44
C LEU A 228 -8.20 -25.73 -18.89
N LYS A 229 -7.82 -26.15 -20.11
CA LYS A 229 -6.49 -25.85 -20.66
C LYS A 229 -6.24 -24.35 -20.77
N GLY A 230 -7.20 -23.59 -21.31
CA GLY A 230 -7.09 -22.14 -21.45
C GLY A 230 -7.00 -21.43 -20.10
N THR A 231 -7.77 -21.89 -19.10
CA THR A 231 -7.71 -21.34 -17.74
C THR A 231 -6.35 -21.56 -17.09
N LEU A 232 -5.81 -22.77 -17.17
CA LEU A 232 -4.51 -23.11 -16.59
C LEU A 232 -3.33 -22.47 -17.33
N GLU A 233 -3.43 -22.32 -18.65
CA GLU A 233 -2.45 -21.55 -19.43
C GLU A 233 -2.45 -20.07 -19.01
N THR A 234 -3.63 -19.49 -18.79
CA THR A 234 -3.77 -18.10 -18.28
C THR A 234 -3.14 -17.96 -16.90
N LEU A 235 -3.40 -18.91 -15.98
CA LEU A 235 -2.77 -18.94 -14.66
C LEU A 235 -1.25 -18.99 -14.73
N ILE A 236 -0.71 -19.90 -15.55
CA ILE A 236 0.73 -20.11 -15.66
C ILE A 236 1.41 -18.89 -16.27
N LYS A 237 0.84 -18.29 -17.31
CA LYS A 237 1.39 -17.06 -17.91
C LYS A 237 1.36 -15.88 -16.94
N ALA A 238 0.29 -15.74 -16.16
CA ALA A 238 0.22 -14.69 -15.14
C ALA A 238 1.28 -14.88 -14.05
N MET A 239 1.48 -16.11 -13.56
CA MET A 239 2.40 -16.39 -12.43
C MET A 239 3.87 -16.51 -12.84
N TYR A 240 4.17 -17.00 -14.05
CA TYR A 240 5.52 -17.33 -14.51
C TYR A 240 5.98 -16.53 -15.73
N GLY A 241 5.12 -15.67 -16.29
CA GLY A 241 5.39 -14.78 -17.42
C GLY A 241 4.84 -15.30 -18.75
N GLU A 242 4.60 -14.38 -19.70
CA GLU A 242 3.97 -14.65 -21.00
C GLU A 242 4.72 -15.66 -21.87
N ASP A 243 6.05 -15.73 -21.74
CA ASP A 243 6.90 -16.66 -22.48
C ASP A 243 6.92 -18.08 -21.89
N SER A 244 6.09 -18.36 -20.88
CA SER A 244 6.02 -19.68 -20.24
C SER A 244 5.49 -20.73 -21.20
N VAL A 245 6.20 -21.86 -21.28
CA VAL A 245 5.77 -23.03 -22.08
C VAL A 245 5.19 -24.08 -21.16
N ILE A 246 3.97 -24.51 -21.46
CA ILE A 246 3.17 -25.47 -20.70
C ILE A 246 2.99 -26.77 -21.51
N ARG A 247 2.99 -27.92 -20.83
CA ARG A 247 2.55 -29.19 -21.42
C ARG A 247 1.53 -29.88 -20.52
N PHE A 248 0.60 -30.57 -21.16
CA PHE A 248 -0.40 -31.41 -20.50
C PHE A 248 -0.05 -32.87 -20.76
N ARG A 249 0.19 -33.64 -19.71
CA ARG A 249 0.44 -35.08 -19.80
C ARG A 249 -0.77 -35.84 -19.27
N PRO A 250 -1.25 -36.89 -19.96
CA PRO A 250 -2.26 -37.76 -19.38
C PRO A 250 -1.77 -38.34 -18.05
N HIS A 251 -2.65 -38.32 -17.05
CA HIS A 251 -2.42 -38.95 -15.75
C HIS A 251 -3.74 -39.60 -15.31
N HIS A 252 -3.84 -40.05 -14.05
CA HIS A 252 -5.07 -40.57 -13.49
C HIS A 252 -5.31 -40.00 -12.08
N PHE A 253 -6.49 -39.44 -11.86
CA PHE A 253 -7.00 -39.11 -10.52
C PHE A 253 -8.41 -39.68 -10.38
N PRO A 254 -8.77 -40.37 -9.28
CA PRO A 254 -10.06 -41.05 -9.14
C PRO A 254 -11.30 -40.14 -9.31
N PHE A 255 -11.16 -38.85 -9.03
CA PHE A 255 -12.22 -37.83 -9.12
C PHE A 255 -12.27 -37.10 -10.47
N THR A 256 -11.44 -37.44 -11.45
CA THR A 256 -11.49 -36.84 -12.80
C THR A 256 -11.37 -37.87 -13.92
N GLU A 257 -11.99 -37.61 -15.07
CA GLU A 257 -11.87 -38.39 -16.30
C GLU A 257 -12.31 -37.53 -17.52
N PRO A 258 -11.42 -37.18 -18.46
CA PRO A 258 -9.99 -37.45 -18.47
C PRO A 258 -9.21 -36.61 -17.45
N SER A 259 -8.11 -37.16 -16.93
CA SER A 259 -7.16 -36.49 -16.05
C SER A 259 -5.87 -36.09 -16.78
N CYS A 260 -5.19 -35.07 -16.28
CA CYS A 260 -3.87 -34.65 -16.74
C CYS A 260 -3.02 -34.04 -15.61
N GLU A 261 -1.71 -34.13 -15.78
CA GLU A 261 -0.73 -33.32 -15.08
C GLU A 261 -0.27 -32.17 -15.98
N VAL A 262 0.09 -31.06 -15.35
CA VAL A 262 0.53 -29.85 -16.01
C VAL A 262 1.94 -29.54 -15.55
N ASP A 263 2.86 -29.52 -16.51
CA ASP A 263 4.25 -29.14 -16.28
C ASP A 263 4.56 -27.83 -17.01
N VAL A 264 5.45 -27.05 -16.41
CA VAL A 264 6.02 -25.84 -17.02
C VAL A 264 7.48 -26.08 -17.36
N GLN A 265 7.89 -25.59 -18.54
CA GLN A 265 9.28 -25.68 -18.96
C GLN A 265 10.17 -24.97 -17.94
N CYS A 266 11.25 -25.64 -17.53
CA CYS A 266 12.13 -25.12 -16.49
C CYS A 266 12.65 -23.72 -16.85
N PHE A 267 12.31 -22.73 -16.01
CA PHE A 267 12.66 -21.32 -16.22
C PHE A 267 14.19 -21.08 -16.28
N LYS A 268 14.98 -21.95 -15.64
CA LYS A 268 16.44 -21.83 -15.55
C LYS A 268 17.16 -22.37 -16.79
N CYS A 269 16.77 -23.54 -17.29
CA CYS A 269 17.46 -24.22 -18.39
C CYS A 269 16.70 -24.21 -19.71
N LYS A 270 15.47 -23.67 -19.73
CA LYS A 270 14.63 -23.57 -20.94
C LYS A 270 14.48 -24.90 -21.69
N GLY A 271 14.34 -25.99 -20.93
CA GLY A 271 14.15 -27.34 -21.46
C GLY A 271 15.42 -28.19 -21.63
N ALA A 272 16.62 -27.63 -21.43
CA ALA A 272 17.87 -28.39 -21.61
C ALA A 272 18.14 -29.44 -20.52
N GLY A 273 17.48 -29.33 -19.36
CA GLY A 273 17.76 -30.15 -18.17
C GLY A 273 18.79 -29.51 -17.25
N CYS A 274 18.51 -29.45 -15.95
CA CYS A 274 19.41 -28.94 -14.92
C CYS A 274 19.01 -29.47 -13.52
N PRO A 275 19.81 -29.24 -12.46
CA PRO A 275 19.49 -29.70 -11.11
C PRO A 275 18.12 -29.22 -10.58
N THR A 276 17.67 -28.02 -10.96
CA THR A 276 16.37 -27.48 -10.53
C THR A 276 15.19 -28.31 -11.03
N CYS A 277 15.27 -28.86 -12.24
CA CYS A 277 14.23 -29.70 -12.83
C CYS A 277 14.64 -31.18 -12.85
N LYS A 278 15.60 -31.59 -11.99
CA LYS A 278 16.12 -32.96 -11.91
C LYS A 278 16.56 -33.55 -13.27
N GLY A 279 17.03 -32.70 -14.18
CA GLY A 279 17.48 -33.09 -15.53
C GLY A 279 16.38 -33.23 -16.59
N GLU A 280 15.09 -33.09 -16.26
CA GLU A 280 14.00 -33.36 -17.21
C GLU A 280 13.71 -32.22 -18.18
N GLY A 281 14.13 -31.00 -17.84
CA GLY A 281 13.78 -29.79 -18.59
C GLY A 281 12.38 -29.23 -18.27
N TRP A 282 11.61 -29.94 -17.45
CA TRP A 282 10.23 -29.61 -17.06
C TRP A 282 10.06 -29.67 -15.55
N ILE A 283 9.13 -28.89 -15.02
CA ILE A 283 8.78 -28.85 -13.60
C ILE A 283 7.28 -29.09 -13.51
N GLU A 284 6.88 -30.17 -12.86
CA GLU A 284 5.48 -30.44 -12.54
C GLU A 284 4.93 -29.36 -11.60
N LEU A 285 3.74 -28.83 -11.89
CA LEU A 285 3.10 -27.80 -11.08
C LEU A 285 1.79 -28.24 -10.45
N LEU A 286 0.92 -28.92 -11.21
CA LEU A 286 -0.43 -29.28 -10.75
C LEU A 286 -1.02 -30.46 -11.49
N GLY A 287 -1.96 -31.14 -10.84
CA GLY A 287 -2.90 -32.07 -11.45
C GLY A 287 -4.24 -31.40 -11.75
N ALA A 288 -4.90 -31.81 -12.82
CA ALA A 288 -6.22 -31.30 -13.21
C ALA A 288 -6.99 -32.34 -14.04
N GLY A 289 -8.26 -32.10 -14.31
CA GLY A 289 -9.06 -32.95 -15.20
C GLY A 289 -10.52 -32.55 -15.23
N MET A 290 -11.28 -33.24 -16.08
CA MET A 290 -12.74 -33.11 -16.11
C MET A 290 -13.33 -33.89 -14.94
N VAL A 291 -14.24 -33.31 -14.16
CA VAL A 291 -14.84 -33.99 -12.98
C VAL A 291 -15.47 -35.32 -13.40
N HIS A 292 -15.14 -36.40 -12.68
CA HIS A 292 -15.63 -37.74 -12.99
C HIS A 292 -17.14 -37.82 -12.69
N PRO A 293 -17.99 -38.42 -13.55
CA PRO A 293 -19.45 -38.51 -13.35
C PRO A 293 -19.96 -39.23 -12.07
N LYS A 294 -19.07 -39.81 -11.26
CA LYS A 294 -19.40 -40.52 -10.02
C LYS A 294 -19.30 -39.60 -8.80
N VAL A 295 -18.49 -38.55 -8.93
CA VAL A 295 -18.34 -37.46 -7.95
C VAL A 295 -19.55 -36.54 -8.11
#